data_AF-A0A7V9BPZ9-F1
#
_entry.id   AF-A0A7V9BPZ9-F1
#
_cell.length_a   1.000
_cell.length_b   1.000
_cell.length_c   1.000
_cell.angle_alpha   90.00
_cell.angle_beta   90.00
_cell.angle_gamma   90.00
#
_symmetry.space_group_name_H-M   'P 1'
#
loop_
_entity.id
_entity.type
_entity.pdbx_description
1 polymer ?
#
loop_
_entity_poly.entity_id
_entity_poly.type
_entity_poly.pdbx_seq_one_letter_code
_entity_poly.pdbx_strand_id
1 'polypeptide(L)'
;RPEPTVPCNNDLLAENFIDDGDRIWIIDYEYSGNNDACFELGNIWSEASLPLGHLDELVAVYYGRPLRNKIARARLLGLMSKYGWTLWASIQDGCSQLDFDFWSWGMEKYERAVAEFDDPGFERLLQDVQRAD
;
A
#
# COMPACT_ATOMS: atom_id res chain seq x y z
N ARG A 1 7.52 -10.68 12.28
CA ARG A 1 8.87 -10.41 12.84
C ARG A 1 9.34 -9.04 12.36
N PRO A 2 10.24 -8.34 13.07
CA PRO A 2 10.86 -7.12 12.56
C PRO A 2 11.58 -7.42 11.25
N GLU A 3 11.33 -6.62 10.22
CA GLU A 3 12.01 -6.70 8.93
C GLU A 3 13.00 -5.54 8.82
N PRO A 4 14.11 -5.71 8.10
CA PRO A 4 14.98 -4.60 7.78
C PRO A 4 14.21 -3.57 6.95
N THR A 5 14.37 -2.29 7.28
CA THR A 5 13.83 -1.22 6.43
C THR A 5 14.72 -1.01 5.21
N VAL A 6 14.12 -0.76 4.06
CA VAL A 6 14.79 -0.44 2.80
C VAL A 6 14.34 0.94 2.30
N PRO A 7 15.08 1.60 1.40
CA PRO A 7 14.59 2.82 0.77
C PRO A 7 13.27 2.54 0.02
N CYS A 8 12.22 3.22 0.44
CA CYS A 8 10.90 3.19 -0.18
C CYS A 8 10.53 4.60 -0.66
N ASN A 9 9.72 4.67 -1.71
CA ASN A 9 9.09 5.91 -2.16
C ASN A 9 7.91 6.29 -1.25
N ASN A 10 7.19 5.29 -0.73
CA ASN A 10 6.02 5.39 0.16
C ASN A 10 4.74 5.95 -0.48
N ASP A 11 4.78 6.38 -1.74
CA ASP A 11 3.62 6.93 -2.46
C ASP A 11 3.62 6.51 -3.95
N LEU A 12 3.85 5.23 -4.22
CA LEU A 12 3.83 4.71 -5.60
C LEU A 12 2.41 4.53 -6.14
N LEU A 13 1.80 5.66 -6.48
CA LEU A 13 0.60 5.76 -7.32
C LEU A 13 0.93 5.36 -8.78
N ALA A 14 -0.09 4.94 -9.54
CA ALA A 14 0.08 4.60 -10.96
C ALA A 14 0.69 5.75 -11.78
N GLU A 15 0.37 7.00 -11.43
CA GLU A 15 0.91 8.22 -12.04
C GLU A 15 2.40 8.49 -11.75
N ASN A 16 2.95 7.86 -10.71
CA ASN A 16 4.37 7.97 -10.36
C ASN A 16 5.25 6.96 -11.11
N PHE A 17 4.66 6.12 -11.96
CA PHE A 17 5.37 5.25 -12.89
C PHE A 17 5.36 5.83 -14.31
N ILE A 18 6.54 6.00 -14.91
CA ILE A 18 6.70 6.38 -16.31
C ILE A 18 7.34 5.21 -17.06
N ASP A 19 6.58 4.59 -17.96
CA ASP A 19 7.10 3.59 -18.90
C ASP A 19 7.57 4.30 -20.18
N ASP A 20 8.87 4.27 -20.46
CA ASP A 20 9.44 4.83 -21.69
C ASP A 20 9.57 3.81 -22.84
N GLY A 21 9.14 2.56 -22.61
CA GLY A 21 9.24 1.43 -23.53
C GLY A 21 10.50 0.56 -23.35
N ASP A 22 11.55 1.08 -22.70
CA ASP A 22 12.79 0.36 -22.39
C ASP A 22 12.95 0.08 -20.88
N ARG A 23 12.45 0.99 -20.04
CA ARG A 23 12.47 0.89 -18.59
C ARG A 23 11.33 1.66 -17.94
N ILE A 24 11.09 1.30 -16.69
CA ILE A 24 10.21 2.06 -15.80
C ILE A 24 11.04 3.08 -15.02
N TRP A 25 10.61 4.33 -15.07
CA TRP A 25 11.06 5.39 -14.17
C TRP A 25 10.05 5.60 -13.06
N ILE A 26 10.55 5.91 -11.88
CA ILE A 26 9.75 6.33 -10.74
C ILE A 26 10.05 7.81 -10.52
N ILE A 27 9.00 8.60 -10.29
CA ILE A 27 9.09 10.01 -9.95
C ILE A 27 8.47 10.28 -8.58
N ASP A 28 8.44 11.56 -8.19
CA ASP A 28 7.81 12.07 -6.98
C ASP A 28 8.25 11.39 -5.67
N TYR A 29 9.41 11.82 -5.17
CA TYR A 29 10.06 11.24 -3.99
C TYR A 29 9.78 12.03 -2.70
N GLU A 30 8.72 12.82 -2.64
CA GLU A 30 8.48 13.71 -1.49
C GLU A 30 8.22 12.96 -0.17
N TYR A 31 7.59 11.78 -0.23
CA TYR A 31 7.34 10.90 0.92
C TYR A 31 8.42 9.84 1.15
N SER A 32 9.52 9.89 0.39
CA SER A 32 10.52 8.83 0.43
C SER A 32 11.24 8.70 1.77
N GLY A 33 11.52 7.46 2.16
CA GLY A 33 12.15 7.15 3.43
C GLY A 33 12.34 5.65 3.62
N ASN A 34 13.18 5.29 4.60
CA ASN A 34 13.38 3.88 4.94
C ASN A 34 12.11 3.29 5.57
N ASN A 35 11.53 2.28 4.91
CA ASN A 35 10.30 1.62 5.36
C ASN A 35 10.36 0.11 5.08
N ASP A 36 9.33 -0.61 5.48
CA ASP A 36 9.16 -2.01 5.11
C ASP A 36 8.84 -2.14 3.62
N ALA A 37 9.57 -3.00 2.89
CA ALA A 37 9.29 -3.24 1.47
C ALA A 37 7.84 -3.69 1.23
N CYS A 38 7.24 -4.44 2.15
CA CYS A 38 5.84 -4.85 2.02
C CYS A 38 4.85 -3.69 2.13
N PHE A 39 5.23 -2.55 2.74
CA PHE A 39 4.41 -1.34 2.68
C PHE A 39 4.31 -0.85 1.24
N GLU A 40 5.45 -0.76 0.54
CA GLU A 40 5.50 -0.32 -0.85
C GLU A 40 4.67 -1.24 -1.77
N LEU A 41 4.87 -2.56 -1.68
CA LEU A 41 4.13 -3.53 -2.48
C LEU A 41 2.61 -3.49 -2.19
N GLY A 42 2.26 -3.34 -0.91
CA GLY A 42 0.87 -3.19 -0.48
C GLY A 42 0.24 -1.88 -0.95
N ASN A 43 1.01 -0.79 -0.96
CA ASN A 43 0.59 0.53 -1.41
C ASN A 43 0.30 0.51 -2.93
N ILE A 44 1.25 0.05 -3.75
CA ILE A 44 1.09 -0.10 -5.20
C ILE A 44 -0.20 -0.87 -5.52
N TRP A 45 -0.37 -2.05 -4.90
CA TRP A 45 -1.53 -2.90 -5.12
C TRP A 45 -2.84 -2.23 -4.73
N SER A 46 -2.86 -1.55 -3.57
CA SER A 46 -4.03 -0.90 -3.03
C SER A 46 -4.47 0.32 -3.86
N GLU A 47 -3.53 1.19 -4.21
CA GLU A 47 -3.80 2.43 -4.95
C GLU A 47 -4.23 2.13 -6.39
N ALA A 48 -3.64 1.11 -7.03
CA ALA A 48 -4.08 0.64 -8.34
C ALA A 48 -5.39 -0.18 -8.32
N SER A 49 -5.99 -0.41 -7.14
CA SER A 49 -7.24 -1.17 -6.95
C SER A 49 -7.23 -2.55 -7.63
N LEU A 50 -6.09 -3.24 -7.56
CA LEU A 50 -5.87 -4.49 -8.29
C LEU A 50 -6.49 -5.71 -7.58
N PRO A 51 -6.88 -6.76 -8.33
CA PRO A 51 -7.27 -8.05 -7.74
C PRO A 51 -6.13 -8.68 -6.93
N LEU A 52 -6.47 -9.48 -5.90
CA LEU A 52 -5.50 -10.11 -4.99
C LEU A 52 -4.40 -10.93 -5.69
N GLY A 53 -4.71 -11.58 -6.81
CA GLY A 53 -3.72 -12.35 -7.57
C GLY A 53 -2.53 -11.51 -8.06
N HIS A 54 -2.71 -10.21 -8.29
CA HIS A 54 -1.61 -9.32 -8.68
C HIS A 54 -0.70 -8.97 -7.50
N LEU A 55 -1.22 -8.92 -6.27
CA LEU A 55 -0.37 -8.76 -5.10
C LEU A 55 0.50 -10.00 -4.89
N ASP A 56 -0.09 -11.19 -5.06
CA ASP A 56 0.64 -12.45 -4.97
C ASP A 56 1.79 -12.51 -5.99
N GLU A 57 1.52 -12.10 -7.23
CA GLU A 57 2.54 -11.98 -8.28
C GLU A 57 3.61 -10.93 -7.93
N LEU A 58 3.20 -9.73 -7.52
CA LEU A 58 4.11 -8.64 -7.18
C LEU A 58 5.07 -9.04 -6.04
N VAL A 59 4.54 -9.64 -4.98
CA VAL A 59 5.33 -10.17 -3.86
C VAL A 59 6.25 -11.30 -4.33
N ALA A 60 5.76 -12.22 -5.15
CA ALA A 60 6.56 -13.34 -5.65
C ALA A 60 7.72 -12.86 -6.53
N VAL A 61 7.51 -11.89 -7.41
CA VAL A 61 8.53 -11.29 -8.27
C VAL A 61 9.57 -10.54 -7.42
N TYR A 62 9.12 -9.73 -6.46
CA TYR A 62 10.03 -8.95 -5.60
C TYR A 62 10.94 -9.83 -4.72
N TYR A 63 10.38 -10.89 -4.12
CA TYR A 63 11.14 -11.80 -3.24
C TYR A 63 11.72 -13.02 -3.98
N GLY A 64 11.50 -13.14 -5.29
CA GLY A 64 11.96 -14.25 -6.12
C GLY A 64 11.23 -15.60 -5.88
N ARG A 65 10.23 -15.63 -5.00
CA ARG A 65 9.36 -16.79 -4.73
C ARG A 65 8.08 -16.35 -4.02
N PRO A 66 6.98 -17.12 -4.13
CA PRO A 66 5.77 -16.83 -3.37
C PRO A 66 6.01 -17.04 -1.87
N LEU A 67 5.68 -16.02 -1.08
CA LEU A 67 5.87 -15.99 0.37
C LEU A 67 4.57 -15.60 1.06
N ARG A 68 3.93 -16.54 1.76
CA ARG A 68 2.62 -16.30 2.37
C ARG A 68 2.66 -15.23 3.46
N ASN A 69 3.70 -15.24 4.30
CA ASN A 69 3.90 -14.19 5.28
C ASN A 69 4.09 -12.80 4.66
N LYS A 70 4.77 -12.68 3.51
CA LYS A 70 4.99 -11.41 2.81
C LYS A 70 3.73 -10.93 2.10
N ILE A 71 2.96 -11.83 1.50
CA ILE A 71 1.65 -11.51 0.95
C ILE A 71 0.75 -10.96 2.06
N ALA A 72 0.66 -11.66 3.19
CA ALA A 72 -0.13 -11.21 4.33
C ALA A 72 0.37 -9.86 4.89
N ARG A 73 1.70 -9.69 5.01
CA ARG A 73 2.32 -8.43 5.44
C ARG A 73 2.00 -7.28 4.51
N ALA A 74 2.10 -7.49 3.20
CA ALA A 74 1.82 -6.47 2.20
C ALA A 74 0.33 -6.10 2.18
N ARG A 75 -0.58 -7.06 2.36
CA ARG A 75 -2.01 -6.76 2.55
C ARG A 75 -2.26 -5.92 3.80
N LEU A 76 -1.69 -6.31 4.94
CA LEU A 76 -1.87 -5.58 6.20
C LEU A 76 -1.28 -4.17 6.13
N LEU A 77 -0.12 -3.99 5.51
CA LEU A 77 0.50 -2.68 5.36
C LEU A 77 -0.19 -1.83 4.27
N GLY A 78 -0.70 -2.44 3.21
CA GLY A 78 -1.55 -1.77 2.23
C GLY A 78 -2.89 -1.31 2.84
N LEU A 79 -3.45 -2.08 3.77
CA LEU A 79 -4.59 -1.65 4.60
C LEU A 79 -4.22 -0.44 5.47
N MET A 80 -3.06 -0.47 6.14
CA MET A 80 -2.57 0.69 6.90
C MET A 80 -2.34 1.91 6.02
N SER A 81 -1.91 1.73 4.76
CA SER A 81 -1.79 2.83 3.79
C SER A 81 -3.15 3.50 3.52
N LYS A 82 -4.20 2.73 3.19
CA LYS A 82 -5.56 3.26 2.99
C LYS A 82 -6.02 4.11 4.18
N TYR A 83 -5.80 3.60 5.39
CA TYR A 83 -6.16 4.30 6.62
C TYR A 83 -5.28 5.54 6.84
N GLY A 84 -3.98 5.48 6.55
CA GLY A 84 -3.07 6.62 6.61
C GLY A 84 -3.50 7.75 5.67
N TRP A 85 -3.87 7.43 4.42
CA TRP A 85 -4.36 8.41 3.46
C TRP A 85 -5.72 8.99 3.82
N THR A 86 -6.56 8.24 4.54
CA THR A 86 -7.80 8.79 5.14
C THR A 86 -7.46 9.90 6.14
N LEU A 87 -6.48 9.66 7.02
CA LEU A 87 -6.06 10.66 8.01
C LEU A 87 -5.40 11.87 7.34
N TRP A 88 -4.58 11.64 6.30
CA TRP A 88 -3.99 12.70 5.49
C TRP A 88 -5.08 13.57 4.86
N ALA A 89 -6.11 12.96 4.27
CA ALA A 89 -7.22 13.67 3.65
C ALA A 89 -8.00 14.52 4.67
N SER A 90 -8.24 13.99 5.88
CA SER A 90 -8.89 14.74 6.95
C SER A 90 -8.07 15.95 7.40
N ILE A 91 -6.74 15.87 7.36
CA ILE A 91 -5.86 17.01 7.65
C ILE A 91 -5.96 18.04 6.51
N GLN A 92 -5.88 17.59 5.25
CA GLN A 92 -5.96 18.45 4.08
C GLN A 92 -7.30 19.19 3.98
N ASP A 93 -8.42 18.52 4.26
CA ASP A 93 -9.75 19.15 4.30
C ASP A 93 -9.80 20.33 5.30
N GLY A 94 -9.08 20.20 6.42
CA GLY A 94 -9.03 21.23 7.46
C GLY A 94 -8.02 22.37 7.22
N CYS A 95 -7.01 22.19 6.37
CA CYS A 95 -5.92 23.18 6.24
C CYS A 95 -5.49 23.55 4.82
N SER A 96 -5.86 22.77 3.81
CA SER A 96 -5.45 22.99 2.42
C SER A 96 -6.18 24.20 1.82
N GLN A 97 -5.52 24.89 0.90
CA GLN A 97 -6.11 25.99 0.12
C GLN A 97 -6.52 25.56 -1.29
N LEU A 98 -6.31 24.28 -1.63
CA LEU A 98 -6.65 23.75 -2.94
C LEU A 98 -8.15 23.57 -3.07
N ASP A 99 -8.69 23.86 -4.27
CA ASP A 99 -10.08 23.56 -4.64
C ASP A 99 -10.19 22.07 -5.01
N PHE A 100 -10.17 21.23 -3.99
CA PHE A 100 -10.26 19.77 -4.09
C PHE A 100 -11.10 19.22 -2.93
N ASP A 101 -11.98 18.27 -3.22
CA ASP A 101 -12.84 17.63 -2.22
C ASP A 101 -12.06 16.53 -1.47
N PHE A 102 -11.21 16.96 -0.54
CA PHE A 102 -10.42 16.05 0.30
C PHE A 102 -11.29 15.15 1.17
N TRP A 103 -12.41 15.65 1.67
CA TRP A 103 -13.29 14.86 2.53
C TRP A 103 -13.85 13.64 1.80
N SER A 104 -14.51 13.84 0.65
CA SER A 104 -15.09 12.72 -0.10
C SER A 104 -14.01 11.74 -0.56
N TRP A 105 -12.85 12.25 -1.03
CA TRP A 105 -11.72 11.41 -1.43
C TRP A 105 -11.17 10.57 -0.26
N GLY A 106 -11.04 11.17 0.92
CA GLY A 106 -10.59 10.47 2.13
C GLY A 106 -11.59 9.41 2.60
N MET A 107 -12.88 9.70 2.52
CA MET A 107 -13.93 8.77 2.93
C MET A 107 -14.01 7.53 2.04
N GLU A 108 -13.72 7.65 0.74
CA GLU A 108 -13.61 6.47 -0.14
C GLU A 108 -12.53 5.49 0.37
N LYS A 109 -11.37 6.02 0.78
CA LYS A 109 -10.28 5.21 1.33
C LYS A 109 -10.65 4.62 2.70
N TYR A 110 -11.36 5.39 3.53
CA TYR A 110 -11.85 4.93 4.82
C TYR A 110 -12.78 3.73 4.68
N GLU A 111 -13.79 3.83 3.81
CA GLU A 111 -14.77 2.76 3.60
C GLU A 111 -14.10 1.48 3.12
N ARG A 112 -13.12 1.59 2.21
CA ARG A 112 -12.29 0.45 1.77
C ARG A 112 -11.47 -0.15 2.91
N ALA A 113 -10.90 0.69 3.78
CA ALA A 113 -10.15 0.21 4.94
C ALA A 113 -11.05 -0.51 5.95
N VAL A 114 -12.21 0.07 6.30
CA VAL A 114 -13.18 -0.55 7.22
C VAL A 114 -13.67 -1.89 6.69
N ALA A 115 -14.00 -1.98 5.39
CA ALA A 115 -14.41 -3.24 4.78
C ALA A 115 -13.33 -4.33 4.89
N GLU A 116 -12.04 -3.98 4.80
CA GLU A 116 -10.94 -4.92 4.99
C GLU A 116 -10.68 -5.27 6.47
N PHE A 117 -10.91 -4.34 7.40
CA PHE A 117 -10.84 -4.63 8.84
C PHE A 117 -11.95 -5.60 9.30
N ASP A 118 -13.16 -5.43 8.75
CA ASP A 118 -14.32 -6.26 9.06
C ASP A 118 -14.36 -7.59 8.27
N ASP A 119 -13.43 -7.78 7.31
CA ASP A 119 -13.35 -9.00 6.53
C ASP A 119 -13.02 -10.21 7.43
N PRO A 120 -13.80 -11.31 7.38
CA PRO A 120 -13.55 -12.50 8.20
C PRO A 120 -12.17 -13.13 7.98
N GLY A 121 -11.51 -12.83 6.85
CA GLY A 121 -10.14 -13.22 6.53
C GLY A 121 -9.06 -12.38 7.19
N PHE A 122 -9.39 -11.27 7.87
CA PHE A 122 -8.41 -10.41 8.54
C PHE A 122 -7.61 -11.17 9.61
N GLU A 123 -8.28 -11.99 10.43
CA GLU A 123 -7.62 -12.83 11.44
C GLU A 123 -6.64 -13.83 10.80
N ARG A 124 -6.99 -14.37 9.63
CA ARG A 124 -6.08 -15.24 8.88
C ARG A 124 -4.84 -14.48 8.39
N LEU A 125 -4.96 -13.21 7.99
CA LEU A 125 -3.80 -12.39 7.64
C LEU A 125 -2.87 -12.17 8.84
N LEU A 126 -3.44 -11.93 10.03
CA LEU A 126 -2.67 -11.80 11.27
C LEU A 126 -1.93 -13.10 11.64
N GLN A 127 -2.50 -14.26 11.32
CA GLN A 127 -1.85 -15.55 11.50
C GLN A 127 -0.77 -15.79 10.44
N ASP A 128 -1.10 -15.53 9.17
CA ASP A 128 -0.21 -15.78 8.04
C ASP A 128 1.05 -14.91 8.09
N VAL A 129 0.95 -13.67 8.57
CA VAL A 129 2.14 -12.79 8.72
C VAL A 129 3.13 -13.29 9.79
N GLN A 130 2.72 -14.19 10.69
CA GLN A 130 3.62 -14.81 11.68
C GLN A 130 4.33 -16.05 11.16
N ARG A 131 3.99 -16.52 9.95
CA ARG A 131 4.64 -17.68 9.34
C ARG A 131 6.11 -17.41 9.05
N ALA A 132 6.88 -18.49 8.98
CA ALA A 132 8.32 -18.44 8.77
C ALA A 132 8.73 -18.66 7.30
N ASP A 133 7.77 -18.83 6.40
CA ASP A 133 8.03 -19.11 4.99
C ASP A 133 8.67 -17.94 4.26
#